data_AF-A0AB39JH39-F1
#
_entry.id   AF-A0AB39JH39-F1
#
_cell.length_a   1.000
_cell.length_b   1.000
_cell.length_c   1.000
_cell.angle_alpha   90.00
_cell.angle_beta   90.00
_cell.angle_gamma   90.00
#
_symmetry.space_group_name_H-M   'P 1'
#
loop_
_entity.id
_entity.type
_entity.pdbx_description
1 polymer ?
#
loop_
_entity_poly.entity_id
_entity_poly.type
_entity_poly.pdbx_seq_one_letter_code
_entity_poly.pdbx_strand_id
1 'polypeptide(L)'
;MILWLYVVATFMGGWAGYLLKARFTGPDLNIPTALFCILFNGFFGFIHMGVALYEDLLFFGDISTLTMKHPMIMFFALISAFVQSAFMPFKTEPSPPASNS
;
A
#
# COMPACT_ATOMS: atom_id res chain seq x y z
N MET A 1 -6.19 15.82 14.93
CA MET A 1 -4.98 15.05 15.30
C MET A 1 -4.96 13.69 14.59
N ILE A 2 -6.03 12.90 14.69
CA ILE A 2 -6.20 11.60 14.01
C ILE A 2 -5.99 11.67 12.50
N LEU A 3 -6.53 12.69 11.83
CA LEU A 3 -6.33 12.87 10.38
C LEU A 3 -4.85 12.97 9.99
N TRP A 4 -4.06 13.72 10.74
CA TRP A 4 -2.64 13.89 10.48
C TRP A 4 -1.88 12.58 10.70
N LEU A 5 -2.26 11.80 11.72
CA LEU A 5 -1.70 10.47 11.92
C LEU A 5 -2.03 9.54 10.75
N TYR A 6 -3.26 9.59 10.24
CA TYR A 6 -3.65 8.82 9.05
C TYR A 6 -2.85 9.24 7.81
N VAL A 7 -2.70 10.56 7.57
CA VAL A 7 -1.93 11.07 6.43
C VAL A 7 -0.46 10.62 6.53
N VAL A 8 0.17 10.79 7.70
CA VAL A 8 1.55 10.34 7.92
C VAL A 8 1.68 8.82 7.75
N ALA A 9 0.76 8.04 8.31
CA ALA A 9 0.75 6.58 8.17
C ALA A 9 0.57 6.16 6.70
N THR A 10 -0.28 6.86 5.95
CA THR A 10 -0.50 6.62 4.51
C THR A 10 0.75 6.88 3.70
N PHE A 11 1.43 8.01 3.94
CA PHE A 11 2.69 8.33 3.27
C PHE A 11 3.80 7.33 3.61
N MET A 12 3.95 6.99 4.88
CA MET A 12 4.94 6.01 5.33
C MET A 12 4.65 4.60 4.79
N GLY A 13 3.38 4.18 4.78
CA GLY A 13 2.94 2.89 4.24
C GLY A 13 3.15 2.79 2.73
N GLY A 14 2.82 3.86 2.00
CA GLY A 14 3.07 3.95 0.56
C GLY A 14 4.57 3.94 0.24
N TRP A 15 5.37 4.72 0.96
CA TRP A 15 6.82 4.74 0.80
C TRP A 15 7.46 3.38 1.09
N ALA A 16 7.06 2.73 2.18
CA ALA A 16 7.51 1.39 2.51
C ALA A 16 7.10 0.36 1.45
N GLY A 17 5.85 0.40 0.97
CA GLY A 17 5.36 -0.47 -0.11
C GLY A 17 6.17 -0.29 -1.40
N TYR A 18 6.46 0.95 -1.78
CA TYR A 18 7.33 1.25 -2.92
C TYR A 18 8.74 0.69 -2.76
N LEU A 19 9.36 0.88 -1.59
CA LEU A 19 10.69 0.33 -1.31
C LEU A 19 10.72 -1.19 -1.36
N LEU A 20 9.68 -1.85 -0.82
CA LEU A 20 9.53 -3.31 -0.91
C LEU A 20 9.42 -3.77 -2.36
N LYS A 21 8.59 -3.10 -3.18
CA LYS A 21 8.49 -3.36 -4.62
C LYS A 21 9.86 -3.23 -5.29
N ALA A 22 10.54 -2.11 -5.09
CA ALA A 22 11.82 -1.82 -5.74
C ALA A 22 12.91 -2.81 -5.31
N ARG A 23 12.90 -3.23 -4.04
CA ARG A 23 13.91 -4.14 -3.49
C ARG A 23 13.73 -5.58 -3.95
N PHE A 24 12.49 -6.03 -4.07
CA PHE A 24 12.18 -7.46 -4.27
C PHE A 24 11.70 -7.81 -5.67
N THR A 25 11.40 -6.83 -6.52
CA THR A 25 11.16 -7.09 -7.95
C THR A 25 12.44 -7.62 -8.60
N GLY A 26 12.36 -8.79 -9.21
CA GLY A 26 13.51 -9.43 -9.83
C GLY A 26 13.39 -10.96 -9.97
N PRO A 27 14.39 -11.62 -10.55
CA PRO A 27 14.40 -13.08 -10.72
C PRO A 27 14.50 -13.82 -9.38
N ASP A 28 15.10 -13.18 -8.37
CA ASP A 28 15.31 -13.72 -7.03
C ASP A 28 14.08 -13.60 -6.12
N LEU A 29 12.93 -13.13 -6.63
CA LEU A 29 11.71 -13.04 -5.85
C LEU A 29 11.26 -14.44 -5.41
N ASN A 30 11.37 -14.69 -4.10
CA ASN A 30 10.97 -15.93 -3.46
C ASN A 30 9.55 -15.83 -2.87
N ILE A 31 8.93 -16.98 -2.63
CA ILE A 31 7.57 -17.09 -2.10
C ILE A 31 7.39 -16.38 -0.74
N PRO A 32 8.27 -16.56 0.28
CA PRO A 32 8.04 -15.92 1.57
C PRO A 32 8.09 -14.38 1.49
N THR A 33 8.98 -13.83 0.65
CA THR A 33 9.04 -12.37 0.43
C THR A 33 7.80 -11.87 -0.30
N ALA A 34 7.32 -12.61 -1.31
CA ALA A 34 6.08 -12.27 -2.00
C ALA A 34 4.88 -12.28 -1.03
N LEU A 35 4.76 -13.30 -0.17
CA LEU A 35 3.73 -13.39 0.85
C LEU A 35 3.82 -12.23 1.85
N PHE A 36 5.02 -11.88 2.30
CA PHE A 36 5.22 -10.72 3.17
C PHE A 36 4.75 -9.42 2.51
N CYS A 37 5.08 -9.19 1.23
CA CYS A 37 4.64 -8.01 0.49
C CYS A 37 3.11 -7.99 0.29
N ILE A 38 2.49 -9.15 0.07
CA ILE A 38 1.02 -9.28 -0.03
C ILE A 38 0.37 -8.92 1.31
N LEU A 39 0.87 -9.47 2.42
CA LEU A 39 0.33 -9.17 3.76
C LEU A 39 0.51 -7.70 4.12
N PHE A 40 1.68 -7.12 3.86
CA PHE A 40 1.96 -5.71 4.13
C PHE A 40 1.06 -4.78 3.31
N ASN A 41 1.06 -4.93 1.98
CA ASN A 41 0.24 -4.07 1.11
C ASN A 41 -1.26 -4.33 1.30
N GLY A 42 -1.65 -5.57 1.57
CA GLY A 42 -3.04 -5.96 1.86
C GLY A 42 -3.55 -5.36 3.16
N PHE A 43 -2.72 -5.33 4.21
CA PHE A 43 -3.06 -4.69 5.48
C PHE A 43 -3.33 -3.19 5.31
N PHE A 44 -2.44 -2.46 4.63
CA PHE A 44 -2.65 -1.04 4.33
C PHE A 44 -3.86 -0.83 3.40
N GLY A 45 -4.02 -1.66 2.38
CA GLY A 45 -5.19 -1.65 1.51
C GLY A 45 -6.50 -1.83 2.28
N PHE A 46 -6.54 -2.74 3.26
CA PHE A 46 -7.71 -2.96 4.11
C PHE A 46 -8.02 -1.74 4.99
N ILE A 47 -7.00 -1.09 5.58
CA ILE A 47 -7.18 0.16 6.34
C ILE A 47 -7.78 1.24 5.44
N HIS A 48 -7.24 1.44 4.24
CA HIS A 48 -7.74 2.44 3.30
C HIS A 48 -9.18 2.16 2.84
N MET A 49 -9.51 0.90 2.58
CA MET A 49 -10.88 0.48 2.24
C MET A 49 -11.84 0.65 3.43
N GLY A 50 -11.37 0.41 4.66
CA GLY A 50 -12.10 0.71 5.89
C GLY A 50 -12.56 2.16 5.95
N VAL A 51 -11.61 3.08 5.72
CA VAL A 51 -11.86 4.52 5.67
C VAL A 51 -12.82 4.90 4.54
N ALA A 52 -12.64 4.32 3.35
CA ALA A 52 -13.42 4.68 2.17
C ALA A 52 -14.86 4.16 2.19
N LEU A 53 -15.11 2.98 2.77
CA LEU A 53 -16.41 2.29 2.71
C LEU A 53 -17.21 2.37 4.00
N TYR A 54 -16.53 2.42 5.14
CA TYR A 54 -17.18 2.34 6.46
C TYR A 54 -16.99 3.62 7.28
N GLU A 55 -16.26 4.60 6.76
CA GLU A 55 -15.90 5.82 7.47
C GLU A 55 -15.24 5.50 8.84
N ASP A 56 -14.53 4.38 8.89
CA ASP A 56 -13.93 3.85 10.11
C ASP A 56 -12.43 3.64 9.91
N LEU A 57 -11.63 4.19 10.82
CA LEU A 57 -10.22 3.85 10.92
C LEU A 57 -10.06 2.72 11.94
N LEU A 58 -9.59 1.57 11.45
CA LEU A 58 -9.38 0.33 12.19
C LEU A 58 -8.69 0.46 13.57
N PHE A 59 -7.93 1.54 13.81
CA PHE A 59 -7.27 1.84 15.09
C PHE A 59 -7.68 3.16 15.77
N PHE A 60 -8.46 4.01 15.08
CA PHE A 60 -8.80 5.35 15.56
C PHE A 60 -10.32 5.58 15.70
N GLY A 61 -11.14 4.62 15.24
CA GLY A 61 -12.59 4.64 15.35
C GLY A 61 -13.28 5.44 14.24
N ASP A 62 -14.57 5.71 14.49
CA ASP A 62 -15.47 6.42 13.59
C ASP A 62 -14.94 7.83 13.25
N ILE A 63 -14.76 8.08 11.95
CA ILE A 63 -14.35 9.38 11.40
C ILE A 63 -15.46 10.06 10.59
N SER A 64 -16.71 9.61 10.71
CA SER A 64 -17.85 10.09 9.92
C SER A 64 -18.03 11.60 9.94
N THR A 65 -17.86 12.21 11.12
CA THR A 65 -17.97 13.66 11.31
C THR A 65 -16.89 14.42 10.52
N LEU A 66 -15.74 13.79 10.30
CA LEU A 66 -14.61 14.34 9.58
C LEU A 66 -14.75 14.13 8.07
N THR A 67 -15.27 12.99 7.61
CA THR A 67 -15.60 12.73 6.20
C THR A 67 -16.75 13.61 5.71
N MET A 68 -17.75 13.91 6.55
CA MET A 68 -18.77 14.92 6.21
C MET A 68 -18.18 16.31 5.96
N LYS A 69 -17.16 16.70 6.73
CA LYS A 69 -16.49 18.01 6.56
C LYS A 69 -15.51 18.01 5.38
N HIS A 70 -14.91 16.87 5.08
CA HIS A 70 -13.86 16.71 4.08
C HIS A 70 -14.05 15.42 3.26
N PRO A 71 -15.02 15.37 2.33
CA PRO A 71 -15.36 14.16 1.58
C PRO A 71 -14.20 13.68 0.68
N MET A 72 -13.28 14.58 0.32
CA MET A 72 -12.06 14.25 -0.43
C MET A 72 -11.20 13.18 0.25
N ILE A 73 -11.28 13.03 1.58
CA ILE A 73 -10.53 12.01 2.33
C ILE A 73 -10.87 10.59 1.83
N MET A 74 -12.14 10.31 1.54
CA MET A 74 -12.55 9.00 1.01
C MET A 74 -11.94 8.74 -0.35
N PHE A 75 -11.89 9.75 -1.21
CA PHE A 75 -11.29 9.65 -2.54
C PHE A 75 -9.77 9.39 -2.45
N PHE A 76 -9.08 10.10 -1.56
CA PHE A 76 -7.67 9.84 -1.30
C PHE A 76 -7.44 8.43 -0.72
N ALA A 77 -8.30 7.97 0.18
CA ALA A 77 -8.22 6.61 0.71
C ALA A 77 -8.35 5.55 -0.40
N LEU A 78 -9.31 5.70 -1.31
CA LEU A 78 -9.45 4.80 -2.47
C LEU A 78 -8.23 4.81 -3.38
N ILE A 79 -7.69 6.00 -3.69
CA ILE A 79 -6.45 6.12 -4.47
C ILE A 79 -5.30 5.44 -3.76
N SER A 80 -5.15 5.66 -2.44
CA SER A 80 -4.09 5.04 -1.65
C SER A 80 -4.22 3.51 -1.64
N ALA A 81 -5.43 2.95 -1.50
CA ALA A 81 -5.67 1.52 -1.61
C ALA A 81 -5.21 0.96 -2.97
N PHE A 82 -5.55 1.66 -4.06
CA PHE A 82 -5.17 1.26 -5.41
C PHE A 82 -3.65 1.36 -5.65
N VAL A 83 -3.03 2.45 -5.19
CA VAL A 83 -1.57 2.62 -5.28
C VAL A 83 -0.84 1.54 -4.48
N GLN A 84 -1.32 1.21 -3.29
CA GLN A 84 -0.72 0.18 -2.44
C GLN A 84 -0.81 -1.21 -3.09
N SER A 85 -1.93 -1.55 -3.75
CA SER A 85 -2.06 -2.82 -4.46
C SER A 85 -1.15 -2.90 -5.70
N ALA A 86 -0.89 -1.77 -6.35
CA ALA A 86 0.08 -1.66 -7.44
C ALA A 86 1.55 -1.82 -6.98
N PHE A 87 1.81 -1.87 -5.67
CA PHE A 87 3.14 -2.09 -5.10
C PHE A 87 3.52 -3.55 -4.86
N MET A 88 2.81 -4.51 -5.46
CA MET A 88 3.27 -5.89 -5.48
C MET A 88 4.57 -6.03 -6.31
N PRO A 89 5.57 -6.77 -5.79
CA PRO A 89 6.77 -7.09 -6.54
C PRO A 89 6.46 -8.13 -7.64
N PHE A 90 7.16 -8.02 -8.76
CA PHE A 90 7.00 -8.96 -9.88
C PHE A 90 8.23 -9.87 -9.99
N LYS A 91 7.98 -11.15 -10.28
CA LYS A 91 9.05 -12.06 -10.66
C LYS A 91 9.37 -11.84 -12.13
N THR A 92 10.64 -11.56 -12.43
CA THR A 92 11.12 -11.39 -13.80
C THR A 92 11.95 -12.59 -14.22
N GLU A 93 12.05 -12.85 -15.53
CA GLU A 93 12.97 -13.87 -16.03
C GLU A 93 14.43 -13.46 -15.74
N PRO A 94 15.34 -14.43 -15.52
CA PRO A 94 16.76 -14.13 -15.44
C PRO A 94 17.21 -13.50 -16.77
N SER A 95 17.97 -12.42 -16.71
CA SER A 95 18.58 -11.86 -17.91
C SER A 95 19.50 -12.92 -18.54
N PRO A 96 19.42 -13.16 -19.86
CA PRO A 96 20.34 -14.08 -20.53
C PRO A 96 21.78 -13.59 -20.31
N PRO A 97 22.74 -14.50 -20.14
CA PRO A 97 24.14 -14.12 -19.95
C PRO A 97 24.57 -13.24 -21.13
N ALA A 98 25.20 -12.11 -20.83
CA ALA A 98 25.72 -11.21 -21.85
C ALA A 98 26.62 -12.03 -22.80
N SER A 99 26.21 -12.14 -24.06
CA SER A 99 27.07 -12.73 -25.08
C SER A 99 28.29 -11.83 -25.22
N ASN A 100 29.45 -12.29 -24.77
CA ASN A 100 30.71 -11.61 -25.01
C ASN A 100 30.94 -11.57 -26.52
N SER A 101 30.65 -10.43 -27.16
CA SER A 101 31.02 -10.11 -28.54
C SER A 101 32.40 -9.49 -28.59
#